data_AF-A0ABD3R0D9-F1
#
_entry.id   AF-A0ABD3R0D9-F1
#
_cell.length_a   1.000
_cell.length_b   1.000
_cell.length_c   1.000
_cell.angle_alpha   90.00
_cell.angle_beta   90.00
_cell.angle_gamma   90.00
#
_symmetry.space_group_name_H-M   'P 1'
#
loop_
_entity.id
_entity.type
_entity.pdbx_description
1 polymer ?
#
loop_
_entity_poly.entity_id
_entity_poly.type
_entity_poly.pdbx_seq_one_letter_code
_entity_poly.pdbx_strand_id
1 'polypeptide(L)'
;MALCIDPESQLTRSNVDTLRYGAVSPIPINHHHDEITNASHHSPTTVLTPLQNHLGISEVFSSDQKPRRERDDSFISDESLLFARAALAGGLAASMGYIYSIILQASVNTIWKIIPNAIHATPAYIAVTISFGGLLVGILHALLDKSYTLPEFILDLSGKPSPQNVPTLFPALVHTLLLSIVTSSFAFSVGPEAPMISAGCMIGAALARHWYKDADGQGDDELMIKHLVLIYAGASGALTAFLEKPLAGSIFALELTNASSNLATVELGPIIVASTLVPLLIKALIWPNASMKAFFTYGEVGDLNSREALAIGLGCGLVGAVLGTIFHQFVALLKGPLWSTRQEFGAQSTGEESNKYNVIGFLTKRVVLVRALVGLAVGLLSMYYPTTMFWSEGTLQCAVDGHLTPFNAVQMGLSKTLTTAARVDTSIPFEDAWDAAQVGIFKFIAIVLACAGKFPGGVIYPLFFAGASLAHAFVKLLPSISSESVSPVVVMALMASSQSSVTRTPLATVVLLTVSATSLGTQISIMLPSVIVSSYVGVWFSRFLATGSYFRYSYE
;
A
#
# COMPACT_ATOMS: atom_id res chain seq x y z
N MET A 1 12.86 27.66 -20.72
CA MET A 1 12.65 27.28 -22.14
C MET A 1 11.42 26.38 -22.17
N ALA A 2 10.41 26.79 -22.95
CA ALA A 2 8.98 26.62 -22.65
C ALA A 2 8.39 25.23 -22.97
N LEU A 3 7.43 24.78 -22.14
CA LEU A 3 6.08 24.31 -22.51
C LEU A 3 5.42 23.55 -21.33
N CYS A 4 4.44 24.18 -20.68
CA CYS A 4 3.29 23.53 -20.07
C CYS A 4 2.16 24.58 -20.05
N ILE A 5 1.35 24.59 -21.10
CA ILE A 5 0.11 25.36 -21.15
C ILE A 5 -1.01 24.42 -20.72
N ASP A 6 -1.70 24.85 -19.69
CA ASP A 6 -2.89 24.28 -19.07
C ASP A 6 -4.08 24.35 -20.06
N PRO A 7 -4.68 23.22 -20.48
CA PRO A 7 -5.74 23.23 -21.48
C PRO A 7 -7.17 23.38 -20.90
N GLU A 8 -7.36 23.78 -19.63
CA GLU A 8 -8.69 23.81 -19.01
C GLU A 8 -9.42 25.18 -19.00
N SER A 9 -8.99 26.18 -19.77
CA SER A 9 -9.62 27.52 -19.75
C SER A 9 -10.56 27.86 -20.92
N GLN A 10 -10.86 26.94 -21.85
CA GLN A 10 -11.80 27.23 -22.94
C GLN A 10 -12.72 26.06 -23.29
N LEU A 11 -13.78 25.87 -22.51
CA LEU A 11 -15.04 25.26 -22.97
C LEU A 11 -16.08 25.32 -21.84
N THR A 12 -16.85 26.41 -21.76
CA THR A 12 -18.30 26.43 -21.43
C THR A 12 -18.79 27.88 -21.37
N ARG A 13 -19.10 28.45 -22.53
CA ARG A 13 -20.08 29.52 -22.68
C ARG A 13 -20.87 29.28 -23.97
N SER A 14 -21.92 28.47 -23.86
CA SER A 14 -23.16 28.64 -24.64
C SER A 14 -24.23 27.68 -24.13
N ASN A 15 -25.45 28.20 -24.03
CA ASN A 15 -26.73 27.52 -23.83
C ASN A 15 -27.16 27.30 -22.37
N VAL A 16 -27.54 28.42 -21.77
CA VAL A 16 -28.69 28.51 -20.87
C VAL A 16 -29.95 28.43 -21.74
N ASP A 17 -30.77 27.39 -21.57
CA ASP A 17 -32.22 27.55 -21.39
C ASP A 17 -32.93 26.20 -21.19
N THR A 18 -34.02 26.28 -20.42
CA THR A 18 -35.04 25.24 -20.14
C THR A 18 -34.68 24.10 -19.19
N LEU A 19 -35.08 24.24 -17.92
CA LEU A 19 -36.16 23.42 -17.34
C LEU A 19 -36.61 23.99 -15.98
N ARG A 20 -37.93 24.21 -15.88
CA ARG A 20 -38.69 24.72 -14.72
C ARG A 20 -38.90 23.62 -13.69
N TYR A 21 -38.67 23.91 -12.41
CA TYR A 21 -39.41 23.43 -11.22
C TYR A 21 -39.10 24.45 -10.11
N GLY A 22 -40.05 25.15 -9.50
CA GLY A 22 -41.07 24.63 -8.59
C GLY A 22 -40.84 25.31 -7.24
N ALA A 23 -41.51 26.44 -7.00
CA ALA A 23 -41.33 27.30 -5.85
C ALA A 23 -41.77 26.62 -4.53
N VAL A 24 -40.94 26.73 -3.49
CA VAL A 24 -41.32 26.46 -2.09
C VAL A 24 -40.96 27.69 -1.25
N SER A 25 -41.96 28.19 -0.54
CA SER A 25 -41.95 29.41 0.29
C SER A 25 -41.08 29.28 1.56
N PRO A 26 -40.51 30.38 2.09
CA PRO A 26 -39.83 30.37 3.38
C PRO A 26 -40.79 30.63 4.55
N ILE A 27 -40.61 29.86 5.63
CA ILE A 27 -41.24 30.04 6.96
C ILE A 27 -40.45 31.10 7.74
N PRO A 28 -41.10 32.01 8.50
CA PRO A 28 -40.41 33.08 9.22
C PRO A 28 -39.87 32.63 10.58
N ILE A 29 -38.69 33.13 10.93
CA ILE A 29 -38.08 33.02 12.26
C ILE A 29 -38.46 34.27 13.06
N ASN A 30 -39.21 34.08 14.15
CA ASN A 30 -39.52 35.14 15.11
C ASN A 30 -38.39 35.29 16.13
N HIS A 31 -37.90 36.52 16.26
CA HIS A 31 -37.13 37.00 17.40
C HIS A 31 -38.05 37.22 18.60
N HIS A 32 -37.66 36.73 19.78
CA HIS A 32 -38.03 37.36 21.05
C HIS A 32 -36.86 37.28 22.03
N HIS A 33 -36.28 38.45 22.29
CA HIS A 33 -35.67 38.82 23.56
C HIS A 33 -36.80 38.94 24.60
N ASP A 34 -36.64 38.40 25.81
CA ASP A 34 -36.18 39.18 26.96
C ASP A 34 -36.24 38.42 28.30
N GLU A 35 -35.39 38.91 29.19
CA GLU A 35 -35.52 39.03 30.64
C GLU A 35 -34.90 38.02 31.62
N ILE A 36 -34.01 38.65 32.39
CA ILE A 36 -33.23 38.27 33.56
C ILE A 36 -34.14 38.23 34.80
N THR A 37 -33.90 37.32 35.75
CA THR A 37 -33.94 37.66 37.19
C THR A 37 -33.21 36.64 38.08
N ASN A 38 -32.18 37.15 38.74
CA ASN A 38 -31.59 36.81 40.03
C ASN A 38 -32.35 35.85 40.97
N ALA A 39 -31.64 34.91 41.62
CA ALA A 39 -31.10 35.12 42.98
C ALA A 39 -30.83 33.80 43.75
N SER A 40 -29.76 33.87 44.56
CA SER A 40 -29.61 33.28 45.91
C SER A 40 -29.03 31.87 46.11
N HIS A 41 -27.83 31.89 46.70
CA HIS A 41 -27.38 31.18 47.91
C HIS A 41 -27.90 29.75 48.21
N HIS A 42 -26.97 28.79 48.30
CA HIS A 42 -26.53 28.23 49.60
C HIS A 42 -25.49 27.12 49.39
N SER A 43 -24.31 27.28 50.02
CA SER A 43 -23.51 26.15 50.49
C SER A 43 -23.93 25.83 51.93
N PRO A 44 -23.86 24.56 52.38
CA PRO A 44 -22.77 24.25 53.30
C PRO A 44 -22.17 22.83 53.19
N THR A 45 -20.86 22.81 53.50
CA THR A 45 -20.00 21.81 54.15
C THR A 45 -20.57 20.48 54.69
N THR A 46 -19.89 19.39 54.29
CA THR A 46 -19.21 18.34 55.10
C THR A 46 -20.01 17.52 56.14
N VAL A 47 -19.95 16.17 56.06
CA VAL A 47 -19.59 15.21 57.15
C VAL A 47 -19.39 13.78 56.58
N LEU A 48 -18.17 13.27 56.77
CA LEU A 48 -17.64 11.91 57.08
C LEU A 48 -18.31 10.59 56.62
N THR A 49 -17.41 9.78 56.02
CA THR A 49 -17.18 8.30 55.87
C THR A 49 -17.65 7.34 56.98
N PRO A 50 -17.43 5.99 56.92
CA PRO A 50 -16.92 5.11 55.84
C PRO A 50 -17.72 3.78 55.61
N LEU A 51 -17.46 3.10 54.48
CA LEU A 51 -17.60 1.63 54.39
C LEU A 51 -16.58 1.07 53.38
N GLN A 52 -15.36 0.88 53.88
CA GLN A 52 -14.30 0.05 53.32
C GLN A 52 -14.31 -1.26 54.09
N ASN A 53 -14.41 -2.40 53.39
CA ASN A 53 -13.73 -3.66 53.70
C ASN A 53 -14.32 -4.78 52.85
N HIS A 54 -13.69 -5.07 51.70
CA HIS A 54 -13.48 -6.41 51.17
C HIS A 54 -12.79 -6.28 49.81
N LEU A 55 -11.47 -6.37 49.82
CA LEU A 55 -10.61 -6.95 48.79
C LEU A 55 -9.20 -6.89 49.35
N GLY A 56 -8.74 -8.01 49.88
CA GLY A 56 -7.43 -8.16 50.51
C GLY A 56 -6.32 -8.02 49.48
N ILE A 57 -5.62 -6.88 49.53
CA ILE A 57 -4.30 -6.71 48.95
C ILE A 57 -3.42 -6.23 50.10
N SER A 58 -2.75 -7.19 50.75
CA SER A 58 -1.75 -6.93 51.77
C SER A 58 -0.47 -6.38 51.14
N GLU A 59 -0.15 -5.15 51.52
CA GLU A 59 1.15 -4.54 51.72
C GLU A 59 2.40 -5.37 51.33
N VAL A 60 3.10 -4.89 50.29
CA VAL A 60 4.56 -4.86 50.23
C VAL A 60 4.95 -3.46 49.75
N PHE A 61 4.95 -2.49 50.66
CA PHE A 61 5.65 -1.22 50.47
C PHE A 61 6.87 -1.22 51.39
N SER A 62 7.96 -1.80 50.87
CA SER A 62 9.30 -1.52 51.39
C SER A 62 9.72 -0.17 50.83
N SER A 63 9.98 0.77 51.74
CA SER A 63 10.53 2.09 51.46
C SER A 63 12.00 1.96 51.05
N ASP A 64 12.25 1.84 49.76
CA ASP A 64 13.56 2.07 49.16
C ASP A 64 13.40 3.07 48.00
N GLN A 65 13.15 4.34 48.36
CA GLN A 65 13.22 5.43 47.41
C GLN A 65 14.69 5.66 47.03
N LYS A 66 15.11 4.99 45.95
CA LYS A 66 16.29 5.37 45.18
C LYS A 66 16.18 6.87 44.83
N PRO A 67 17.26 7.65 44.98
CA PRO A 67 17.23 9.08 44.67
C PRO A 67 16.77 9.28 43.22
N ARG A 68 15.82 10.21 43.07
CA ARG A 68 15.31 10.70 41.79
C ARG A 68 16.52 11.21 41.00
N ARG A 69 17.01 10.41 40.04
CA ARG A 69 18.07 10.80 39.11
C ARG A 69 17.74 12.19 38.57
N GLU A 70 18.66 13.13 38.76
CA GLU A 70 18.69 14.38 38.00
C GLU A 70 18.54 14.00 36.52
N ARG A 71 17.54 14.60 35.88
CA ARG A 71 17.25 14.36 34.47
C ARG A 71 18.35 15.11 33.70
N ASP A 72 19.46 14.42 33.44
CA ASP A 72 20.65 14.97 32.78
C ASP A 72 20.29 15.70 31.47
N ASP A 73 20.81 16.92 31.30
CA ASP A 73 20.72 17.71 30.05
C ASP A 73 21.31 16.95 28.84
N SER A 74 22.13 15.93 29.07
CA SER A 74 22.66 15.04 28.03
C SER A 74 21.57 14.19 27.35
N PHE A 75 20.51 13.81 28.06
CA PHE A 75 19.43 12.98 27.54
C PHE A 75 18.58 13.72 26.49
N ILE A 76 18.29 15.01 26.72
CA ILE A 76 17.54 15.87 25.78
C ILE A 76 18.32 16.06 24.47
N SER A 77 19.65 16.07 24.54
CA SER A 77 20.51 16.22 23.37
C SER A 77 20.46 15.00 22.44
N ASP A 78 20.34 13.78 22.98
CA ASP A 78 20.39 12.54 22.20
C ASP A 78 19.05 12.23 21.52
N GLU A 79 17.91 12.47 22.20
CA GLU A 79 16.58 12.35 21.60
C GLU A 79 16.43 13.34 20.42
N SER A 80 16.78 14.61 20.64
CA SER A 80 16.75 15.63 19.58
C SER A 80 17.63 15.26 18.37
N LEU A 81 18.79 14.65 18.64
CA LEU A 81 19.71 14.18 17.61
C LEU A 81 19.12 13.00 16.83
N LEU A 82 18.45 12.06 17.50
CA LEU A 82 17.76 10.94 16.84
C LEU A 82 16.65 11.44 15.92
N PHE A 83 15.83 12.40 16.36
CA PHE A 83 14.81 13.04 15.52
C PHE A 83 15.43 13.70 14.28
N ALA A 84 16.51 14.46 14.44
CA ALA A 84 17.19 15.12 13.32
C ALA A 84 17.76 14.10 12.32
N ARG A 85 18.36 13.01 12.81
CA ARG A 85 18.92 11.93 12.01
C ARG A 85 17.84 11.14 11.27
N ALA A 86 16.72 10.84 11.93
CA ALA A 86 15.55 10.20 11.32
C ALA A 86 14.95 11.09 10.24
N ALA A 87 14.80 12.39 10.49
CA ALA A 87 14.34 13.34 9.50
C ALA A 87 15.26 13.37 8.26
N LEU A 88 16.58 13.36 8.45
CA LEU A 88 17.53 13.30 7.33
C LEU A 88 17.43 11.98 6.54
N ALA A 89 17.32 10.84 7.23
CA ALA A 89 17.13 9.54 6.58
C ALA A 89 15.84 9.49 5.76
N GLY A 90 14.72 9.91 6.35
CA GLY A 90 13.44 10.02 5.66
C GLY A 90 13.48 11.00 4.49
N GLY A 91 14.19 12.13 4.64
CA GLY A 91 14.33 13.14 3.59
C GLY A 91 15.10 12.68 2.36
N LEU A 92 16.22 11.99 2.56
CA LEU A 92 16.98 11.41 1.46
C LEU A 92 16.18 10.32 0.74
N ALA A 93 15.52 9.45 1.51
CA ALA A 93 14.64 8.42 0.97
C ALA A 93 13.43 8.99 0.23
N ALA A 94 12.83 10.06 0.74
CA ALA A 94 11.74 10.79 0.10
C ALA A 94 12.17 11.44 -1.22
N SER A 95 13.34 12.08 -1.24
CA SER A 95 13.91 12.68 -2.46
C SER A 95 14.13 11.64 -3.56
N MET A 96 14.65 10.46 -3.17
CA MET A 96 14.78 9.31 -4.08
C MET A 96 13.40 8.85 -4.59
N GLY A 97 12.40 8.72 -3.71
CA GLY A 97 11.03 8.35 -4.09
C GLY A 97 10.40 9.32 -5.10
N TYR A 98 10.61 10.63 -4.92
CA TYR A 98 10.16 11.65 -5.87
C TYR A 98 10.85 11.52 -7.23
N ILE A 99 12.18 11.41 -7.26
CA ILE A 99 12.92 11.22 -8.53
C ILE A 99 12.44 9.96 -9.25
N TYR A 100 12.26 8.87 -8.50
CA TYR A 100 11.71 7.63 -9.04
C TYR A 100 10.33 7.83 -9.66
N SER A 101 9.42 8.55 -8.99
CA SER A 101 8.06 8.79 -9.48
C SER A 101 8.04 9.55 -10.81
N ILE A 102 8.92 10.55 -10.98
CA ILE A 102 9.06 11.33 -12.23
C ILE A 102 9.53 10.41 -13.36
N ILE A 103 10.56 9.60 -13.11
CA ILE A 103 11.09 8.67 -14.11
C ILE A 103 10.04 7.62 -14.50
N LEU A 104 9.33 7.08 -13.52
CA LEU A 104 8.26 6.11 -13.75
C LEU A 104 7.14 6.72 -14.60
N GLN A 105 6.66 7.92 -14.24
CA GLN A 105 5.60 8.59 -14.99
C GLN A 105 6.00 8.88 -16.44
N ALA A 106 7.23 9.37 -16.66
CA ALA A 106 7.77 9.59 -17.99
C ALA A 106 7.84 8.28 -18.80
N SER A 107 8.29 7.19 -18.17
CA SER A 107 8.43 5.88 -18.80
C SER A 107 7.07 5.28 -19.17
N VAL A 108 6.10 5.30 -18.25
CA VAL A 108 4.72 4.84 -18.48
C VAL A 108 4.05 5.65 -19.58
N ASN A 109 4.17 6.99 -19.55
CA ASN A 109 3.60 7.85 -20.58
C ASN A 109 4.19 7.57 -21.97
N THR A 110 5.51 7.33 -22.03
CA THR A 110 6.20 7.01 -23.27
C THR A 110 5.70 5.69 -23.86
N ILE A 111 5.70 4.62 -23.04
CA ILE A 111 5.33 3.27 -23.48
C ILE A 111 3.84 3.19 -23.81
N TRP A 112 2.96 3.77 -22.99
CA TRP A 112 1.51 3.49 -23.11
C TRP A 112 0.70 4.57 -23.81
N LYS A 113 1.28 5.75 -24.07
CA LYS A 113 0.60 6.84 -24.79
C LYS A 113 1.36 7.29 -26.03
N ILE A 114 2.65 7.66 -25.89
CA ILE A 114 3.41 8.26 -26.99
C ILE A 114 3.69 7.24 -28.10
N ILE A 115 4.31 6.10 -27.77
CA ILE A 115 4.66 5.06 -28.73
C ILE A 115 3.43 4.50 -29.47
N PRO A 116 2.36 4.03 -28.80
CA PRO A 116 1.22 3.42 -29.48
C PRO A 116 0.48 4.42 -30.37
N ASN A 117 0.43 5.70 -29.99
CA ASN A 117 -0.15 6.73 -30.86
C ASN A 117 0.71 6.98 -32.11
N ALA A 118 2.04 6.98 -31.96
CA ALA A 118 2.97 7.19 -33.07
C ALA A 118 2.96 6.05 -34.11
N ILE A 119 2.73 4.81 -33.68
CA ILE A 119 2.71 3.62 -34.55
C ILE A 119 1.30 3.15 -34.91
N HIS A 120 0.25 3.88 -34.52
CA HIS A 120 -1.16 3.46 -34.65
C HIS A 120 -1.40 2.03 -34.14
N ALA A 121 -0.94 1.77 -32.93
CA ALA A 121 -0.95 0.44 -32.32
C ALA A 121 -2.36 -0.18 -32.23
N THR A 122 -2.41 -1.49 -32.46
CA THR A 122 -3.59 -2.34 -32.25
C THR A 122 -3.57 -2.91 -30.82
N PRO A 123 -4.67 -3.54 -30.34
CA PRO A 123 -4.69 -4.18 -29.02
C PRO A 123 -3.55 -5.19 -28.76
N ALA A 124 -3.02 -5.82 -29.80
CA ALA A 124 -1.87 -6.73 -29.71
C ALA A 124 -0.63 -6.06 -29.10
N TYR A 125 -0.54 -4.72 -29.17
CA TYR A 125 0.51 -3.94 -28.54
C TYR A 125 0.62 -4.20 -27.03
N ILE A 126 -0.51 -4.42 -26.34
CA ILE A 126 -0.52 -4.72 -24.90
C ILE A 126 0.25 -6.02 -24.64
N ALA A 127 -0.10 -7.09 -25.34
CA ALA A 127 0.52 -8.40 -25.16
C ALA A 127 2.02 -8.37 -25.52
N VAL A 128 2.37 -7.77 -26.66
CA VAL A 128 3.77 -7.66 -27.12
C VAL A 128 4.62 -6.88 -26.12
N THR A 129 4.13 -5.73 -25.66
CA THR A 129 4.86 -4.82 -24.76
C THR A 129 5.12 -5.49 -23.41
N ILE A 130 4.11 -6.08 -22.77
CA ILE A 130 4.27 -6.77 -21.49
C ILE A 130 5.19 -8.00 -21.62
N SER A 131 5.06 -8.77 -22.71
CA SER A 131 5.93 -9.92 -22.98
C SER A 131 7.40 -9.49 -23.09
N PHE A 132 7.66 -8.41 -23.83
CA PHE A 132 8.98 -7.82 -23.95
C PHE A 132 9.50 -7.32 -22.60
N GLY A 133 8.65 -6.67 -21.80
CA GLY A 133 8.98 -6.28 -20.42
C GLY A 133 9.40 -7.47 -19.56
N GLY A 134 8.71 -8.60 -19.67
CA GLY A 134 9.05 -9.83 -18.93
C GLY A 134 10.41 -10.38 -19.30
N LEU A 135 10.73 -10.41 -20.60
CA LEU A 135 12.05 -10.77 -21.09
C LEU A 135 13.12 -9.80 -20.58
N LEU A 136 12.87 -8.49 -20.64
CA LEU A 136 13.82 -7.46 -20.22
C LEU A 136 14.11 -7.53 -18.72
N VAL A 137 13.09 -7.68 -17.86
CA VAL A 137 13.27 -7.90 -16.41
C VAL A 137 14.02 -9.21 -16.14
N GLY A 138 13.77 -10.24 -16.94
CA GLY A 138 14.53 -11.49 -16.93
C GLY A 138 16.02 -11.27 -17.19
N ILE A 139 16.35 -10.59 -18.29
CA ILE A 139 17.73 -10.29 -18.69
C ILE A 139 18.43 -9.40 -17.66
N LEU A 140 17.78 -8.30 -17.25
CA LEU A 140 18.36 -7.38 -16.28
C LEU A 140 18.68 -8.08 -14.97
N HIS A 141 17.77 -8.90 -14.44
CA HIS A 141 18.07 -9.62 -13.20
C HIS A 141 19.11 -10.72 -13.36
N ALA A 142 19.23 -11.29 -14.56
CA ALA A 142 20.31 -12.20 -14.90
C ALA A 142 21.70 -11.50 -14.92
N LEU A 143 21.72 -10.20 -15.23
CA LEU A 143 22.93 -9.38 -15.31
C LEU A 143 23.25 -8.64 -14.00
N LEU A 144 22.25 -8.37 -13.17
CA LEU A 144 22.37 -7.60 -11.93
C LEU A 144 22.38 -8.57 -10.74
N ASP A 145 23.54 -8.74 -10.09
CA ASP A 145 23.76 -9.75 -9.04
C ASP A 145 22.72 -9.75 -7.91
N LYS A 146 22.69 -8.68 -7.09
CA LYS A 146 21.86 -8.61 -5.88
C LYS A 146 20.96 -7.37 -5.91
N SER A 147 19.66 -7.62 -5.91
CA SER A 147 18.61 -6.66 -5.54
C SER A 147 18.11 -7.00 -4.14
N TYR A 148 17.69 -6.00 -3.37
CA TYR A 148 17.07 -6.21 -2.06
C TYR A 148 15.55 -6.10 -2.18
N THR A 149 14.84 -7.12 -1.72
CA THR A 149 13.41 -7.28 -1.94
C THR A 149 12.59 -7.13 -0.66
N LEU A 150 11.30 -6.85 -0.80
CA LEU A 150 10.41 -6.70 0.37
C LEU A 150 10.31 -7.96 1.25
N PRO A 151 10.26 -9.20 0.69
CA PRO A 151 10.33 -10.39 1.54
C PRO A 151 11.62 -10.50 2.35
N GLU A 152 12.76 -10.07 1.81
CA GLU A 152 14.03 -10.02 2.55
C GLU A 152 13.98 -8.95 3.65
N PHE A 153 13.44 -7.76 3.36
CA PHE A 153 13.17 -6.72 4.36
C PHE A 153 12.34 -7.24 5.54
N ILE A 154 11.26 -7.97 5.27
CA ILE A 154 10.41 -8.54 6.32
C ILE A 154 11.15 -9.62 7.09
N LEU A 155 11.84 -10.52 6.40
CA LEU A 155 12.60 -11.61 7.03
C LEU A 155 13.66 -11.04 7.98
N ASP A 156 14.44 -10.07 7.51
CA ASP A 156 15.58 -9.49 8.21
C ASP A 156 15.15 -8.67 9.45
N LEU A 157 13.92 -8.15 9.48
CA LEU A 157 13.42 -7.28 10.55
C LEU A 157 12.35 -7.91 11.45
N SER A 158 11.76 -9.04 11.08
CA SER A 158 10.67 -9.68 11.85
C SER A 158 11.12 -10.51 13.06
N GLY A 159 12.39 -10.91 13.11
CA GLY A 159 12.95 -11.76 14.16
C GLY A 159 13.79 -11.00 15.17
N LYS A 160 15.07 -11.36 15.27
CA LYS A 160 16.10 -10.52 15.91
C LYS A 160 16.68 -9.61 14.84
N PRO A 161 16.16 -8.38 14.67
CA PRO A 161 16.64 -7.50 13.62
C PRO A 161 18.13 -7.25 13.78
N SER A 162 18.88 -7.38 12.69
CA SER A 162 20.28 -6.98 12.61
C SER A 162 20.47 -6.02 11.45
N PRO A 163 21.01 -4.81 11.69
CA PRO A 163 21.32 -3.85 10.64
C PRO A 163 22.32 -4.39 9.60
N GLN A 164 23.09 -5.42 9.95
CA GLN A 164 24.03 -6.08 9.05
C GLN A 164 23.35 -6.98 8.00
N ASN A 165 22.10 -7.39 8.25
CA ASN A 165 21.34 -8.19 7.28
C ASN A 165 20.91 -7.35 6.08
N VAL A 166 20.65 -6.05 6.30
CA VAL A 166 20.33 -5.11 5.21
C VAL A 166 21.61 -4.84 4.40
N PRO A 167 21.60 -5.02 3.06
CA PRO A 167 22.79 -4.89 2.25
C PRO A 167 23.38 -3.47 2.28
N THR A 168 24.63 -3.37 1.80
CA THR A 168 25.26 -2.08 1.52
C THR A 168 24.47 -1.31 0.46
N LEU A 169 24.44 0.02 0.59
CA LEU A 169 23.58 0.89 -0.23
C LEU A 169 23.78 0.64 -1.72
N PHE A 170 25.02 0.72 -2.20
CA PHE A 170 25.37 0.40 -3.57
C PHE A 170 26.03 -0.99 -3.64
N PRO A 171 25.78 -1.79 -4.68
CA PRO A 171 24.94 -1.52 -5.85
C PRO A 171 23.44 -1.87 -5.68
N ALA A 172 23.05 -2.47 -4.55
CA ALA A 172 21.71 -3.05 -4.35
C ALA A 172 20.56 -2.05 -4.55
N LEU A 173 20.74 -0.79 -4.16
CA LEU A 173 19.78 0.29 -4.38
C LEU A 173 19.46 0.47 -5.86
N VAL A 174 20.48 0.64 -6.69
CA VAL A 174 20.33 0.91 -8.13
C VAL A 174 19.65 -0.26 -8.82
N HIS A 175 20.05 -1.49 -8.49
CA HIS A 175 19.44 -2.70 -9.05
C HIS A 175 17.95 -2.79 -8.71
N THR A 176 17.61 -2.54 -7.45
CA THR A 176 16.21 -2.58 -6.96
C THR A 176 15.34 -1.55 -7.67
N LEU A 177 15.83 -0.30 -7.77
CA LEU A 177 15.11 0.78 -8.45
C LEU A 177 14.98 0.52 -9.96
N LEU A 178 16.04 0.08 -10.63
CA LEU A 178 16.03 -0.20 -12.07
C LEU A 178 15.05 -1.32 -12.43
N LEU A 179 15.12 -2.45 -11.71
CA LEU A 179 14.21 -3.56 -11.93
C LEU A 179 12.75 -3.16 -11.65
N SER A 180 12.52 -2.32 -10.64
CA SER A 180 11.20 -1.78 -10.32
C SER A 180 10.65 -0.86 -11.42
N ILE A 181 11.48 0.06 -11.95
CA ILE A 181 11.09 0.97 -13.05
C ILE A 181 10.66 0.14 -14.25
N VAL A 182 11.47 -0.85 -14.65
CA VAL A 182 11.15 -1.67 -15.83
C VAL A 182 9.88 -2.48 -15.58
N THR A 183 9.77 -3.16 -14.43
CA THR A 183 8.56 -3.95 -14.09
C THR A 183 7.30 -3.09 -14.12
N SER A 184 7.32 -1.92 -13.48
CA SER A 184 6.17 -1.02 -13.40
C SER A 184 5.85 -0.35 -14.73
N SER A 185 6.87 0.07 -15.49
CA SER A 185 6.69 0.74 -16.78
C SER A 185 6.12 -0.19 -17.85
N PHE A 186 6.43 -1.48 -17.76
CA PHE A 186 5.83 -2.53 -18.60
C PHE A 186 4.54 -3.13 -18.02
N ALA A 187 3.92 -2.44 -17.06
CA ALA A 187 2.56 -2.68 -16.57
C ALA A 187 2.27 -4.08 -15.98
N PHE A 188 3.30 -4.79 -15.49
CA PHE A 188 3.11 -5.98 -14.67
C PHE A 188 2.28 -5.64 -13.44
N SER A 189 1.29 -6.46 -13.07
CA SER A 189 0.29 -6.19 -11.99
C SER A 189 0.86 -6.18 -10.57
N VAL A 190 1.94 -5.42 -10.34
CA VAL A 190 2.63 -5.16 -9.08
C VAL A 190 3.09 -3.70 -9.10
N GLY A 191 2.96 -3.01 -7.98
CA GLY A 191 3.34 -1.60 -7.86
C GLY A 191 4.76 -1.37 -7.38
N PRO A 192 5.27 -0.14 -7.43
CA PRO A 192 6.63 0.16 -7.00
C PRO A 192 6.77 0.36 -5.48
N GLU A 193 5.69 0.23 -4.70
CA GLU A 193 5.68 0.53 -3.26
C GLU A 193 6.67 -0.35 -2.50
N ALA A 194 6.69 -1.65 -2.81
CA ALA A 194 7.58 -2.61 -2.16
C ALA A 194 9.08 -2.35 -2.46
N PRO A 195 9.48 -2.10 -3.73
CA PRO A 195 10.80 -1.59 -4.04
C PRO A 195 11.15 -0.27 -3.35
N MET A 196 10.19 0.67 -3.19
CA MET A 196 10.44 1.94 -2.49
C MET A 196 10.74 1.72 -1.01
N ILE A 197 9.99 0.86 -0.34
CA ILE A 197 10.25 0.48 1.06
C ILE A 197 11.65 -0.12 1.20
N SER A 198 11.98 -1.07 0.32
CA SER A 198 13.28 -1.77 0.35
C SER A 198 14.44 -0.80 0.09
N ALA A 199 14.27 0.11 -0.86
CA ALA A 199 15.23 1.15 -1.20
C ALA A 199 15.43 2.17 -0.06
N GLY A 200 14.34 2.66 0.52
CA GLY A 200 14.36 3.56 1.67
C GLY A 200 15.02 2.92 2.90
N CYS A 201 14.73 1.64 3.16
CA CYS A 201 15.38 0.85 4.19
C CYS A 201 16.90 0.83 4.02
N MET A 202 17.42 0.61 2.80
CA MET A 202 18.86 0.60 2.54
C MET A 202 19.51 1.97 2.83
N ILE A 203 18.84 3.08 2.54
CA ILE A 203 19.31 4.43 2.89
C ILE A 203 19.38 4.59 4.41
N GLY A 204 18.31 4.21 5.11
CA GLY A 204 18.25 4.23 6.57
C GLY A 204 19.35 3.39 7.22
N ALA A 205 19.54 2.15 6.75
CA ALA A 205 20.58 1.24 7.23
C ALA A 205 22.00 1.80 6.98
N ALA A 206 22.23 2.41 5.82
CA ALA A 206 23.54 3.01 5.50
C ALA A 206 23.87 4.17 6.43
N LEU A 207 22.90 5.05 6.72
CA LEU A 207 23.08 6.16 7.65
C LEU A 207 23.26 5.67 9.10
N ALA A 208 22.52 4.63 9.48
CA ALA A 208 22.64 4.01 10.79
C ALA A 208 24.06 3.48 11.02
N ARG A 209 24.59 2.68 10.08
CA ARG A 209 25.98 2.19 10.13
C ARG A 209 26.99 3.33 10.15
N HIS A 210 26.72 4.43 9.45
CA HIS A 210 27.60 5.59 9.44
C HIS A 210 27.65 6.32 10.80
N TRP A 211 26.50 6.55 11.44
CA TRP A 211 26.41 7.35 12.65
C TRP A 211 26.59 6.58 13.95
N TYR A 212 26.13 5.33 13.99
CA TYR A 212 26.11 4.51 15.20
C TYR A 212 27.20 3.43 15.20
N LYS A 213 27.93 3.27 14.08
CA LYS A 213 28.90 2.19 13.79
C LYS A 213 28.25 0.80 13.92
N ASP A 214 28.88 -0.23 13.40
CA ASP A 214 28.33 -1.59 13.49
C ASP A 214 28.18 -1.95 14.96
N ALA A 215 26.92 -1.93 15.44
CA ALA A 215 26.56 -2.66 16.62
C ALA A 215 26.87 -4.13 16.29
N ASP A 216 27.93 -4.68 16.88
CA ASP A 216 28.39 -6.06 16.64
C ASP A 216 27.40 -7.12 17.18
N GLY A 217 26.11 -6.79 17.24
CA GLY A 217 25.03 -7.66 17.71
C GLY A 217 25.12 -8.02 19.19
N GLN A 218 26.10 -7.47 19.93
CA GLN A 218 26.36 -7.83 21.33
C GLN A 218 26.21 -6.59 22.23
N GLY A 219 25.05 -6.47 22.87
CA GLY A 219 24.94 -5.92 24.22
C GLY A 219 24.25 -4.57 24.41
N ASP A 220 23.91 -3.84 23.35
CA ASP A 220 23.25 -2.52 23.50
C ASP A 220 21.91 -2.45 22.76
N ASP A 221 20.84 -2.80 23.49
CA ASP A 221 19.46 -2.74 23.01
C ASP A 221 19.07 -1.31 22.58
N GLU A 222 19.65 -0.28 23.19
CA GLU A 222 19.38 1.12 22.86
C GLU A 222 19.99 1.49 21.49
N LEU A 223 21.23 1.07 21.24
CA LEU A 223 21.88 1.27 19.93
C LEU A 223 21.16 0.54 18.80
N MET A 224 20.63 -0.65 19.09
CA MET A 224 19.81 -1.41 18.13
C MET A 224 18.52 -0.67 17.78
N ILE A 225 17.81 -0.12 18.78
CA ILE A 225 16.60 0.68 18.56
C ILE A 225 16.93 1.90 17.67
N LYS A 226 18.03 2.61 17.93
CA LYS A 226 18.46 3.76 17.11
C LYS A 226 18.71 3.37 15.64
N HIS A 227 19.31 2.20 15.40
CA HIS A 227 19.47 1.68 14.04
C HIS A 227 18.12 1.40 13.37
N LEU A 228 17.20 0.74 14.07
CA LEU A 228 15.90 0.39 13.54
C LEU A 228 15.06 1.64 13.24
N VAL A 229 15.10 2.65 14.10
CA VAL A 229 14.44 3.94 13.88
C VAL A 229 14.88 4.54 12.54
N LEU A 230 16.18 4.53 12.21
CA LEU A 230 16.66 5.05 10.93
C LEU A 230 16.25 4.19 9.74
N ILE A 231 16.26 2.85 9.89
CA ILE A 231 15.79 1.92 8.87
C ILE A 231 14.31 2.16 8.53
N TYR A 232 13.45 2.21 9.56
CA TYR A 232 12.02 2.47 9.38
C TYR A 232 11.74 3.90 8.91
N ALA A 233 12.51 4.91 9.37
CA ALA A 233 12.41 6.28 8.89
C ALA A 233 12.73 6.38 7.39
N GLY A 234 13.78 5.69 6.92
CA GLY A 234 14.11 5.60 5.50
C GLY A 234 13.03 4.89 4.69
N ALA A 235 12.59 3.71 5.13
CA ALA A 235 11.51 2.95 4.49
C ALA A 235 10.22 3.78 4.39
N SER A 236 9.85 4.44 5.48
CA SER A 236 8.66 5.28 5.56
C SER A 236 8.77 6.55 4.72
N GLY A 237 9.92 7.21 4.70
CA GLY A 237 10.14 8.43 3.91
C GLY A 237 10.01 8.18 2.41
N ALA A 238 10.62 7.10 1.90
CA ALA A 238 10.48 6.69 0.51
C ALA A 238 9.03 6.36 0.14
N LEU A 239 8.34 5.58 0.99
CA LEU A 239 6.95 5.20 0.75
C LEU A 239 6.01 6.40 0.81
N THR A 240 6.15 7.31 1.79
CA THR A 240 5.34 8.53 1.84
C THR A 240 5.53 9.36 0.59
N ALA A 241 6.77 9.62 0.17
CA ALA A 241 7.01 10.49 -0.98
C ALA A 241 6.39 9.92 -2.26
N PHE A 242 6.45 8.60 -2.41
CA PHE A 242 5.83 7.92 -3.54
C PHE A 242 4.29 7.95 -3.48
N LEU A 243 3.70 7.70 -2.30
CA LEU A 243 2.24 7.68 -2.14
C LEU A 243 1.62 9.06 -1.92
N GLU A 244 2.42 10.07 -1.62
CA GLU A 244 2.00 11.37 -1.10
C GLU A 244 1.11 11.29 0.16
N LYS A 245 1.25 10.23 0.98
CA LYS A 245 0.44 9.96 2.18
C LYS A 245 1.29 9.88 3.46
N PRO A 246 1.51 11.02 4.17
CA PRO A 246 2.42 11.15 5.31
C PRO A 246 2.32 10.09 6.42
N LEU A 247 1.10 9.73 6.84
CA LEU A 247 0.90 8.79 7.96
C LEU A 247 0.86 7.33 7.53
N ALA A 248 0.41 7.05 6.31
CA ALA A 248 0.28 5.67 5.84
C ALA A 248 1.65 5.00 5.70
N GLY A 249 2.67 5.74 5.26
CA GLY A 249 4.02 5.20 5.07
C GLY A 249 4.65 4.65 6.35
N SER A 250 4.48 5.36 7.48
CA SER A 250 5.12 5.04 8.75
C SER A 250 4.45 3.86 9.44
N ILE A 251 3.11 3.89 9.53
CA ILE A 251 2.33 2.78 10.08
C ILE A 251 2.55 1.51 9.24
N PHE A 252 2.56 1.63 7.91
CA PHE A 252 2.79 0.49 7.02
C PHE A 252 4.17 -0.14 7.22
N ALA A 253 5.23 0.66 7.24
CA ALA A 253 6.59 0.15 7.43
C ALA A 253 6.74 -0.59 8.76
N LEU A 254 6.09 -0.10 9.83
CA LEU A 254 6.14 -0.68 11.17
C LEU A 254 5.28 -1.93 11.33
N GLU A 255 4.11 -1.99 10.72
CA GLU A 255 3.19 -3.13 10.84
C GLU A 255 3.64 -4.31 9.97
N LEU A 256 4.24 -4.02 8.80
CA LEU A 256 4.60 -5.03 7.81
C LEU A 256 5.60 -6.07 8.32
N THR A 257 6.52 -5.69 9.21
CA THR A 257 7.56 -6.56 9.75
C THR A 257 7.04 -7.48 10.87
N ASN A 258 5.74 -7.46 11.17
CA ASN A 258 5.14 -8.28 12.22
C ASN A 258 3.92 -9.07 11.70
N ALA A 259 4.04 -10.39 11.58
CA ALA A 259 2.94 -11.30 11.19
C ALA A 259 1.74 -11.29 12.12
N SER A 260 1.92 -10.82 13.37
CA SER A 260 0.80 -10.66 14.31
C SER A 260 0.04 -9.36 14.12
N SER A 261 0.37 -8.57 13.09
CA SER A 261 -0.30 -7.30 12.79
C SER A 261 -0.19 -6.27 13.92
N ASN A 262 0.87 -6.38 14.72
CA ASN A 262 1.26 -5.36 15.69
C ASN A 262 2.29 -4.42 15.05
N LEU A 263 2.41 -3.21 15.55
CA LEU A 263 3.52 -2.33 15.16
C LEU A 263 4.85 -2.87 15.72
N ALA A 264 5.94 -2.69 14.97
CA ALA A 264 7.28 -2.95 15.46
C ALA A 264 7.57 -2.14 16.74
N THR A 265 8.29 -2.75 17.68
CA THR A 265 8.63 -2.15 18.98
C THR A 265 9.79 -1.18 18.85
N VAL A 266 9.54 -0.02 18.24
CA VAL A 266 10.51 1.07 18.05
C VAL A 266 9.87 2.42 18.35
N GLU A 267 10.68 3.47 18.45
CA GLU A 267 10.18 4.83 18.67
C GLU A 267 9.40 5.34 17.46
N LEU A 268 8.10 5.55 17.64
CA LEU A 268 7.19 5.97 16.59
C LEU A 268 7.38 7.44 16.18
N GLY A 269 7.69 8.31 17.14
CA GLY A 269 7.79 9.76 16.95
C GLY A 269 8.75 10.17 15.82
N PRO A 270 10.04 9.78 15.88
CA PRO A 270 11.02 10.11 14.84
C PRO A 270 10.63 9.59 13.45
N ILE A 271 10.02 8.41 13.37
CA ILE A 271 9.59 7.79 12.11
C ILE A 271 8.42 8.57 11.51
N ILE A 272 7.44 8.97 12.32
CA ILE A 272 6.33 9.82 11.87
C ILE A 272 6.88 11.16 11.36
N VAL A 273 7.78 11.81 12.08
CA VAL A 273 8.38 13.09 11.64
C VAL A 273 9.11 12.92 10.30
N ALA A 274 9.94 11.89 10.17
CA ALA A 274 10.65 11.56 8.93
C ALA A 274 9.68 11.31 7.76
N SER A 275 8.55 10.66 8.04
CA SER A 275 7.51 10.34 7.08
C SER A 275 6.60 11.50 6.72
N THR A 276 6.54 12.57 7.52
CA THR A 276 5.54 13.64 7.36
C THR A 276 6.18 14.97 7.02
N LEU A 277 6.98 15.50 7.93
CA LEU A 277 7.54 16.84 7.83
C LEU A 277 8.40 16.97 6.57
N VAL A 278 9.27 16.00 6.31
CA VAL A 278 10.27 16.16 5.25
C VAL A 278 9.68 16.05 3.85
N PRO A 279 8.83 15.05 3.52
CA PRO A 279 8.11 15.04 2.25
C PRO A 279 7.23 16.28 2.04
N LEU A 280 6.56 16.76 3.09
CA LEU A 280 5.76 18.00 3.01
C LEU A 280 6.63 19.22 2.72
N LEU A 281 7.81 19.34 3.34
CA LEU A 281 8.75 20.41 3.06
C LEU A 281 9.27 20.34 1.62
N ILE A 282 9.63 19.16 1.14
CA ILE A 282 10.06 18.97 -0.26
C ILE A 282 8.95 19.41 -1.21
N LYS A 283 7.70 18.97 -0.99
CA LYS A 283 6.56 19.35 -1.81
C LYS A 283 6.27 20.85 -1.74
N ALA A 284 6.32 21.46 -0.55
CA ALA A 284 6.13 22.89 -0.36
C ALA A 284 7.21 23.73 -1.06
N LEU A 285 8.46 23.23 -1.12
CA LEU A 285 9.56 23.93 -1.77
C LEU A 285 9.54 23.79 -3.30
N ILE A 286 9.27 22.59 -3.82
CA ILE A 286 9.31 22.32 -5.26
C ILE A 286 7.99 22.72 -5.94
N TRP A 287 6.85 22.46 -5.28
CA TRP A 287 5.51 22.70 -5.82
C TRP A 287 4.61 23.36 -4.76
N PRO A 288 4.86 24.64 -4.39
CA PRO A 288 4.12 25.32 -3.33
C PRO A 288 2.61 25.39 -3.56
N ASN A 289 2.17 25.34 -4.82
CA ASN A 289 0.77 25.43 -5.22
C ASN A 289 0.14 24.08 -5.60
N ALA A 290 0.89 22.97 -5.52
CA ALA A 290 0.31 21.66 -5.82
C ALA A 290 -0.58 21.20 -4.68
N SER A 291 -1.85 20.94 -4.98
CA SER A 291 -2.75 20.33 -4.01
C SER A 291 -2.28 18.91 -3.65
N MET A 292 -2.56 18.50 -2.40
CA MET A 292 -2.48 17.09 -2.04
C MET A 292 -3.71 16.39 -2.61
N LYS A 293 -3.54 15.74 -3.76
CA LYS A 293 -4.66 15.12 -4.48
C LYS A 293 -5.08 13.82 -3.78
N ALA A 294 -6.38 13.63 -3.63
CA ALA A 294 -6.93 12.31 -3.35
C ALA A 294 -6.78 11.40 -4.58
N PHE A 295 -6.57 10.11 -4.37
CA PHE A 295 -6.49 9.17 -5.49
C PHE A 295 -7.86 8.74 -5.99
N PHE A 296 -8.84 8.68 -5.09
CA PHE A 296 -10.19 8.28 -5.41
C PHE A 296 -11.21 8.91 -4.46
N THR A 297 -12.47 8.80 -4.83
CA THR A 297 -13.64 9.27 -4.10
C THR A 297 -14.61 8.11 -3.98
N TYR A 298 -15.12 7.88 -2.77
CA TYR A 298 -16.24 6.97 -2.57
C TYR A 298 -17.56 7.71 -2.70
N GLY A 299 -18.60 6.99 -3.12
CA GLY A 299 -19.97 7.51 -3.11
C GLY A 299 -20.50 7.79 -1.70
N GLU A 300 -21.65 8.46 -1.64
CA GLU A 300 -22.34 8.75 -0.38
C GLU A 300 -22.91 7.47 0.24
N VAL A 301 -22.82 7.35 1.56
CA VAL A 301 -23.25 6.16 2.32
C VAL A 301 -24.58 6.41 3.04
N GLY A 302 -24.93 7.66 3.34
CA GLY A 302 -26.11 7.95 4.17
C GLY A 302 -26.00 7.36 5.57
N ASP A 303 -27.13 7.15 6.23
CA ASP A 303 -27.17 6.57 7.57
C ASP A 303 -26.98 5.05 7.52
N LEU A 304 -25.96 4.55 8.22
CA LEU A 304 -25.68 3.12 8.36
C LEU A 304 -25.94 2.69 9.81
N ASN A 305 -26.84 1.73 10.02
CA ASN A 305 -27.09 1.26 11.38
C ASN A 305 -25.95 0.33 11.86
N SER A 306 -25.76 0.23 13.18
CA SER A 306 -24.63 -0.53 13.74
C SER A 306 -24.67 -2.03 13.44
N ARG A 307 -25.85 -2.61 13.20
CA ARG A 307 -25.99 -4.04 12.86
C ARG A 307 -25.52 -4.31 11.43
N GLU A 308 -25.92 -3.45 10.50
CA GLU A 308 -25.46 -3.47 9.11
C GLU A 308 -23.95 -3.25 9.03
N ALA A 309 -23.43 -2.23 9.72
CA ALA A 309 -22.01 -1.96 9.79
C ALA A 309 -21.21 -3.18 10.26
N LEU A 310 -21.64 -3.80 11.37
CA LEU A 310 -21.01 -5.00 11.89
C LEU A 310 -21.12 -6.20 10.93
N ALA A 311 -22.29 -6.41 10.32
CA ALA A 311 -22.52 -7.50 9.37
C ALA A 311 -21.65 -7.35 8.11
N ILE A 312 -21.54 -6.13 7.56
CA ILE A 312 -20.67 -5.81 6.43
C ILE A 312 -19.21 -6.06 6.82
N GLY A 313 -18.78 -5.58 7.99
CA GLY A 313 -17.43 -5.78 8.50
C GLY A 313 -17.07 -7.26 8.62
N LEU A 314 -17.90 -8.06 9.29
CA LEU A 314 -17.66 -9.50 9.44
C LEU A 314 -17.71 -10.24 8.10
N GLY A 315 -18.72 -9.96 7.28
CA GLY A 315 -18.90 -10.61 5.98
C GLY A 315 -17.75 -10.33 5.01
N CYS A 316 -17.39 -9.05 4.82
CA CYS A 316 -16.27 -8.66 3.97
C CYS A 316 -14.93 -9.18 4.53
N GLY A 317 -14.78 -9.23 5.85
CA GLY A 317 -13.60 -9.81 6.50
C GLY A 317 -13.43 -11.29 6.15
N LEU A 318 -14.50 -12.10 6.28
CA LEU A 318 -14.47 -13.52 5.91
C LEU A 318 -14.20 -13.74 4.43
N VAL A 319 -14.82 -12.95 3.54
CA VAL A 319 -14.55 -13.03 2.10
C VAL A 319 -13.09 -12.69 1.80
N GLY A 320 -12.56 -11.61 2.38
CA GLY A 320 -11.16 -11.22 2.24
C GLY A 320 -10.20 -12.29 2.75
N ALA A 321 -10.54 -12.98 3.85
CA ALA A 321 -9.75 -14.08 4.39
C ALA A 321 -9.64 -15.25 3.40
N VAL A 322 -10.76 -15.62 2.76
CA VAL A 322 -10.80 -16.67 1.73
C VAL A 322 -9.97 -16.24 0.52
N LEU A 323 -10.15 -15.01 0.03
CA LEU A 323 -9.36 -14.47 -1.08
C LEU A 323 -7.86 -14.47 -0.78
N GLY A 324 -7.46 -14.03 0.42
CA GLY A 324 -6.07 -14.06 0.86
C GLY A 324 -5.49 -15.48 0.94
N THR A 325 -6.28 -16.44 1.45
CA THR A 325 -5.89 -17.86 1.50
C THR A 325 -5.66 -18.43 0.11
N ILE A 326 -6.58 -18.17 -0.82
CA ILE A 326 -6.46 -18.58 -2.23
C ILE A 326 -5.23 -17.92 -2.86
N PHE A 327 -4.96 -16.65 -2.55
CA PHE A 327 -3.77 -15.95 -3.04
C PHE A 327 -2.49 -16.69 -2.65
N HIS A 328 -2.32 -16.97 -1.35
CA HIS A 328 -1.15 -17.65 -0.80
C HIS A 328 -0.94 -19.02 -1.45
N GLN A 329 -2.02 -19.82 -1.50
CA GLN A 329 -1.98 -21.16 -2.08
C GLN A 329 -1.65 -21.12 -3.58
N PHE A 330 -2.23 -20.19 -4.33
CA PHE A 330 -2.03 -20.13 -5.76
C PHE A 330 -0.63 -19.63 -6.12
N VAL A 331 -0.10 -18.63 -5.40
CA VAL A 331 1.30 -18.21 -5.54
C VAL A 331 2.25 -19.37 -5.23
N ALA A 332 2.00 -20.14 -4.16
CA ALA A 332 2.82 -21.30 -3.82
C ALA A 332 2.75 -22.39 -4.89
N LEU A 333 1.54 -22.71 -5.38
CA LEU A 333 1.28 -23.69 -6.42
C LEU A 333 2.03 -23.36 -7.71
N LEU A 334 2.08 -22.08 -8.12
CA LEU A 334 2.79 -21.65 -9.32
C LEU A 334 4.29 -21.53 -9.10
N LYS A 335 4.74 -21.10 -7.92
CA LYS A 335 6.18 -21.00 -7.61
C LYS A 335 6.87 -22.36 -7.69
N GLY A 336 6.19 -23.44 -7.28
CA GLY A 336 6.67 -24.81 -7.35
C GLY A 336 7.25 -25.18 -8.74
N PRO A 337 6.43 -25.31 -9.80
CA PRO A 337 6.92 -25.67 -11.12
C PRO A 337 7.85 -24.61 -11.74
N LEU A 338 7.57 -23.32 -11.54
CA LEU A 338 8.39 -22.24 -12.13
C LEU A 338 9.84 -22.27 -11.60
N TRP A 339 10.02 -22.56 -10.31
CA TRP A 339 11.31 -22.45 -9.62
C TRP A 339 11.83 -23.77 -9.03
N SER A 340 11.14 -24.90 -9.21
CA SER A 340 11.63 -26.22 -8.80
C SER A 340 12.88 -26.55 -9.60
N THR A 341 14.03 -26.24 -9.01
CA THR A 341 15.30 -26.81 -9.43
C THR A 341 15.27 -28.21 -8.91
N ARG A 342 14.83 -29.16 -9.75
CA ARG A 342 14.95 -30.57 -9.43
C ARG A 342 16.41 -30.79 -9.02
N GLN A 343 16.59 -31.17 -7.77
CA GLN A 343 17.86 -31.47 -7.12
C GLN A 343 18.42 -32.79 -7.68
N GLU A 344 18.42 -32.92 -9.00
CA GLU A 344 18.78 -34.12 -9.76
C GLU A 344 19.82 -33.71 -10.79
N PHE A 345 21.04 -33.56 -10.30
CA PHE A 345 22.07 -34.55 -10.62
C PHE A 345 22.92 -34.66 -9.37
N GLY A 346 22.89 -35.84 -8.74
CA GLY A 346 23.87 -36.24 -7.73
C GLY A 346 25.25 -36.28 -8.37
N ALA A 347 25.85 -35.11 -8.59
CA ALA A 347 27.26 -34.97 -8.90
C ALA A 347 28.04 -35.03 -7.58
N GLN A 348 28.03 -36.22 -6.97
CA GLN A 348 29.25 -36.72 -6.34
C GLN A 348 30.28 -36.88 -7.46
N SER A 349 30.96 -35.81 -7.84
CA SER A 349 32.16 -35.90 -8.67
C SER A 349 33.06 -34.71 -8.38
N THR A 350 34.00 -34.96 -7.48
CA THR A 350 35.34 -34.37 -7.40
C THR A 350 35.77 -33.65 -8.69
N GLY A 351 35.70 -32.32 -8.72
CA GLY A 351 36.05 -31.48 -9.88
C GLY A 351 35.52 -30.05 -9.74
N GLU A 352 36.09 -29.28 -8.80
CA GLU A 352 35.43 -28.17 -8.09
C GLU A 352 35.26 -26.83 -8.84
N GLU A 353 35.92 -26.57 -9.98
CA GLU A 353 35.81 -25.25 -10.65
C GLU A 353 35.08 -25.26 -12.00
N SER A 354 35.17 -26.34 -12.77
CA SER A 354 34.53 -26.41 -14.10
C SER A 354 32.99 -26.47 -14.01
N ASN A 355 32.44 -27.03 -12.94
CA ASN A 355 31.00 -27.22 -12.80
C ASN A 355 30.26 -25.93 -12.40
N LYS A 356 30.94 -24.95 -11.78
CA LYS A 356 30.34 -23.70 -11.28
C LYS A 356 29.82 -22.81 -12.41
N TYR A 357 30.54 -22.72 -13.53
CA TYR A 357 30.16 -21.89 -14.67
C TYR A 357 28.94 -22.44 -15.44
N ASN A 358 28.83 -23.77 -15.54
CA ASN A 358 27.68 -24.41 -16.21
C ASN A 358 26.38 -24.24 -15.41
N VAL A 359 26.46 -24.32 -14.07
CA VAL A 359 25.31 -24.13 -13.19
C VAL A 359 24.83 -22.68 -13.21
N ILE A 360 25.74 -21.70 -13.15
CA ILE A 360 25.39 -20.26 -13.23
C ILE A 360 24.71 -19.97 -14.56
N GLY A 361 25.30 -20.39 -15.69
CA GLY A 361 24.71 -20.15 -17.02
C GLY A 361 23.33 -20.78 -17.20
N PHE A 362 23.07 -21.94 -16.61
CA PHE A 362 21.75 -22.58 -16.63
C PHE A 362 20.71 -21.82 -15.79
N LEU A 363 21.08 -21.38 -14.58
CA LEU A 363 20.20 -20.61 -13.70
C LEU A 363 19.82 -19.27 -14.33
N THR A 364 20.78 -18.57 -14.94
CA THR A 364 20.56 -17.33 -15.69
C THR A 364 19.56 -17.53 -16.82
N LYS A 365 19.71 -18.59 -17.64
CA LYS A 365 18.77 -18.92 -18.71
C LYS A 365 17.36 -19.20 -18.19
N ARG A 366 17.24 -19.91 -17.06
CA ARG A 366 15.94 -20.22 -16.45
C ARG A 366 15.22 -18.98 -15.94
N VAL A 367 15.92 -18.08 -15.24
CA VAL A 367 15.34 -16.81 -14.75
C VAL A 367 14.75 -16.02 -15.92
N VAL A 368 15.52 -15.87 -17.00
CA VAL A 368 15.10 -15.16 -18.21
C VAL A 368 13.87 -15.83 -18.82
N LEU A 369 13.90 -17.17 -18.99
CA LEU A 369 12.81 -17.94 -19.57
C LEU A 369 11.52 -17.83 -18.74
N VAL A 370 11.60 -18.05 -17.41
CA VAL A 370 10.44 -17.99 -16.51
C VAL A 370 9.78 -16.61 -16.59
N ARG A 371 10.55 -15.53 -16.51
CA ARG A 371 9.99 -14.18 -16.58
C ARG A 371 9.46 -13.81 -17.95
N ALA A 372 10.09 -14.28 -19.03
CA ALA A 372 9.56 -14.11 -20.38
C ALA A 372 8.20 -14.84 -20.54
N LEU A 373 8.07 -16.07 -20.04
CA LEU A 373 6.82 -16.83 -20.08
C LEU A 373 5.72 -16.23 -19.21
N VAL A 374 6.05 -15.77 -18.00
CA VAL A 374 5.09 -15.05 -17.15
C VAL A 374 4.69 -13.73 -17.79
N GLY A 375 5.64 -12.99 -18.39
CA GLY A 375 5.35 -11.78 -19.18
C GLY A 375 4.39 -12.05 -20.33
N LEU A 376 4.59 -13.15 -21.06
CA LEU A 376 3.67 -13.57 -22.12
C LEU A 376 2.27 -13.88 -21.57
N ALA A 377 2.18 -14.64 -20.48
CA ALA A 377 0.90 -14.96 -19.86
C ALA A 377 0.15 -13.72 -19.36
N VAL A 378 0.83 -12.81 -18.66
CA VAL A 378 0.25 -11.54 -18.17
C VAL A 378 -0.11 -10.63 -19.35
N GLY A 379 0.71 -10.61 -20.41
CA GLY A 379 0.45 -9.82 -21.62
C GLY A 379 -0.79 -10.26 -22.37
N LEU A 380 -0.94 -11.57 -22.60
CA LEU A 380 -2.13 -12.13 -23.24
C LEU A 380 -3.39 -11.90 -22.39
N LEU A 381 -3.30 -12.09 -21.08
CA LEU A 381 -4.39 -11.81 -20.15
C LEU A 381 -4.79 -10.33 -20.19
N SER A 382 -3.81 -9.42 -20.12
CA SER A 382 -4.06 -7.98 -20.10
C SER A 382 -4.58 -7.43 -21.44
N MET A 383 -4.32 -8.09 -22.57
CA MET A 383 -4.93 -7.72 -23.84
C MET A 383 -6.47 -7.87 -23.81
N TYR A 384 -6.96 -8.91 -23.12
CA TYR A 384 -8.40 -9.16 -22.96
C TYR A 384 -9.00 -8.47 -21.74
N TYR A 385 -8.20 -8.18 -20.71
CA TYR A 385 -8.63 -7.47 -19.51
C TYR A 385 -7.66 -6.32 -19.20
N PRO A 386 -7.68 -5.21 -19.96
CA PRO A 386 -6.66 -4.18 -19.84
C PRO A 386 -6.61 -3.48 -18.48
N THR A 387 -7.69 -3.51 -17.70
CA THR A 387 -7.73 -3.05 -16.31
C THR A 387 -6.85 -3.88 -15.36
N THR A 388 -6.37 -5.06 -15.79
CA THR A 388 -5.48 -5.91 -14.98
C THR A 388 -4.05 -5.39 -14.92
N MET A 389 -3.65 -4.53 -15.86
CA MET A 389 -2.34 -3.89 -15.89
C MET A 389 -2.07 -3.06 -14.63
N PHE A 390 -0.80 -2.95 -14.24
CA PHE A 390 -0.43 -2.06 -13.14
C PHE A 390 -0.42 -0.61 -13.61
N TRP A 391 -1.37 0.15 -13.06
CA TRP A 391 -1.45 1.60 -13.02
C TRP A 391 -2.25 2.05 -11.79
N SER A 392 -2.20 1.23 -10.74
CA SER A 392 -3.37 1.01 -9.88
C SER A 392 -3.80 2.23 -9.08
N GLU A 393 -2.92 3.09 -8.55
CA GLU A 393 -3.40 4.32 -7.90
C GLU A 393 -4.09 5.25 -8.89
N GLY A 394 -3.57 5.36 -10.12
CA GLY A 394 -4.10 6.21 -11.18
C GLY A 394 -5.35 5.64 -11.84
N THR A 395 -5.67 4.36 -11.66
CA THR A 395 -6.87 3.71 -12.20
C THR A 395 -7.84 3.26 -11.11
N LEU A 396 -7.50 3.40 -9.82
CA LEU A 396 -8.31 2.84 -8.73
C LEU A 396 -9.74 3.40 -8.72
N GLN A 397 -9.91 4.66 -9.10
CA GLN A 397 -11.22 5.30 -9.19
C GLN A 397 -12.22 4.47 -10.02
N CYS A 398 -11.80 3.93 -11.18
CA CYS A 398 -12.71 3.13 -12.01
C CYS A 398 -13.14 1.83 -11.31
N ALA A 399 -12.27 1.20 -10.51
CA ALA A 399 -12.68 0.01 -9.77
C ALA A 399 -13.57 0.37 -8.57
N VAL A 400 -13.28 1.48 -7.89
CA VAL A 400 -14.05 1.96 -6.74
C VAL A 400 -15.48 2.33 -7.13
N ASP A 401 -15.67 3.00 -8.26
CA ASP A 401 -16.99 3.44 -8.72
C ASP A 401 -17.66 2.50 -9.74
N GLY A 402 -17.08 1.33 -10.00
CA GLY A 402 -17.70 0.32 -10.87
C GLY A 402 -17.71 0.71 -12.35
N HIS A 403 -16.64 1.37 -12.80
CA HIS A 403 -16.43 1.96 -14.13
C HIS A 403 -17.37 3.14 -14.46
N LEU A 404 -17.93 3.81 -13.46
CA LEU A 404 -18.58 5.11 -13.68
C LEU A 404 -17.57 6.14 -14.20
N THR A 405 -16.33 6.08 -13.72
CA THR A 405 -15.22 6.78 -14.36
C THR A 405 -14.61 5.89 -15.45
N PRO A 406 -14.71 6.28 -16.74
CA PRO A 406 -14.18 5.48 -17.84
C PRO A 406 -12.67 5.27 -17.71
N PHE A 407 -12.20 4.08 -18.06
CA PHE A 407 -10.79 3.74 -17.95
C PHE A 407 -9.87 4.63 -18.78
N ASN A 408 -10.33 5.16 -19.91
CA ASN A 408 -9.54 6.09 -20.73
C ASN A 408 -9.50 7.52 -20.15
N ALA A 409 -10.37 7.85 -19.19
CA ALA A 409 -10.45 9.17 -18.57
C ALA A 409 -9.51 9.32 -17.37
N VAL A 410 -9.04 8.20 -16.79
CA VAL A 410 -8.12 8.23 -15.66
C VAL A 410 -6.68 8.52 -16.11
N GLN A 411 -5.84 9.03 -15.20
CA GLN A 411 -4.51 9.56 -15.53
C GLN A 411 -3.62 8.58 -16.31
N MET A 412 -3.69 7.28 -15.98
CA MET A 412 -2.92 6.21 -16.61
C MET A 412 -3.80 5.28 -17.47
N GLY A 413 -4.96 5.78 -17.88
CA GLY A 413 -5.87 5.09 -18.78
C GLY A 413 -5.28 4.83 -20.16
N LEU A 414 -5.74 3.73 -20.78
CA LEU A 414 -5.44 3.43 -22.18
C LEU A 414 -6.42 4.09 -23.14
N SER A 415 -5.97 4.30 -24.38
CA SER A 415 -6.85 4.75 -25.45
C SER A 415 -7.93 3.70 -25.77
N LYS A 416 -9.06 4.17 -26.32
CA LYS A 416 -10.14 3.28 -26.79
C LYS A 416 -9.62 2.28 -27.83
N THR A 417 -8.70 2.70 -28.71
CA THR A 417 -8.11 1.84 -29.73
C THR A 417 -7.41 0.61 -29.13
N LEU A 418 -6.61 0.80 -28.09
CA LEU A 418 -5.88 -0.29 -27.43
C LEU A 418 -6.79 -1.22 -26.64
N THR A 419 -7.95 -0.73 -26.18
CA THR A 419 -8.90 -1.48 -25.36
C THR A 419 -10.03 -2.12 -26.17
N THR A 420 -10.03 -2.00 -27.50
CA THR A 420 -11.07 -2.58 -28.37
C THR A 420 -11.18 -4.11 -28.30
N ALA A 421 -10.13 -4.82 -27.89
CA ALA A 421 -10.16 -6.28 -27.69
C ALA A 421 -10.58 -6.70 -26.27
N ALA A 422 -10.92 -5.74 -25.40
CA ALA A 422 -11.31 -6.02 -24.03
C ALA A 422 -12.60 -6.86 -23.99
N ARG A 423 -12.65 -7.83 -23.08
CA ARG A 423 -13.83 -8.68 -22.83
C ARG A 423 -14.90 -7.97 -22.02
N VAL A 424 -14.49 -7.06 -21.15
CA VAL A 424 -15.37 -6.17 -20.40
C VAL A 424 -15.07 -4.76 -20.90
N ASP A 425 -16.10 -4.06 -21.38
CA ASP A 425 -15.94 -2.70 -21.89
C ASP A 425 -15.49 -1.79 -20.75
N THR A 426 -14.31 -1.19 -20.93
CA THR A 426 -13.68 -0.34 -19.92
C THR A 426 -14.18 1.11 -19.94
N SER A 427 -15.06 1.43 -20.88
CA SER A 427 -15.59 2.79 -21.09
C SER A 427 -17.00 2.99 -20.54
N ILE A 428 -17.64 1.92 -20.05
CA ILE A 428 -18.98 1.94 -19.48
C ILE A 428 -18.99 1.28 -18.09
N PRO A 429 -19.96 1.62 -17.23
CA PRO A 429 -20.13 0.97 -15.94
C PRO A 429 -20.37 -0.54 -16.07
N PHE A 430 -20.04 -1.30 -15.02
CA PHE A 430 -20.38 -2.73 -15.00
C PHE A 430 -21.89 -2.92 -15.16
N GLU A 431 -22.29 -3.61 -16.23
CA GLU A 431 -23.71 -3.93 -16.47
C GLU A 431 -24.15 -4.98 -15.44
N ASP A 432 -23.41 -6.10 -15.38
CA ASP A 432 -23.75 -7.24 -14.54
C ASP A 432 -22.67 -7.58 -13.51
N ALA A 433 -23.04 -8.40 -12.51
CA ALA A 433 -22.10 -8.91 -11.51
C ALA A 433 -20.93 -9.69 -12.14
N TRP A 434 -21.19 -10.34 -13.27
CA TRP A 434 -20.19 -11.14 -13.97
C TRP A 434 -19.07 -10.30 -14.58
N ASP A 435 -19.36 -9.10 -15.08
CA ASP A 435 -18.33 -8.21 -15.61
C ASP A 435 -17.37 -7.75 -14.52
N ALA A 436 -17.93 -7.32 -13.39
CA ALA A 436 -17.18 -6.95 -12.20
C ALA A 436 -16.34 -8.13 -11.66
N ALA A 437 -16.92 -9.34 -11.63
CA ALA A 437 -16.25 -10.56 -11.18
C ALA A 437 -15.08 -10.92 -12.11
N GLN A 438 -15.27 -10.87 -13.43
CA GLN A 438 -14.21 -11.12 -14.40
C GLN A 438 -13.03 -10.15 -14.18
N VAL A 439 -13.30 -8.85 -14.11
CA VAL A 439 -12.24 -7.84 -13.90
C VAL A 439 -11.47 -8.11 -12.60
N GLY A 440 -12.19 -8.35 -11.49
CA GLY A 440 -11.58 -8.65 -10.20
C GLY A 440 -10.75 -9.94 -10.18
N ILE A 441 -11.29 -11.04 -10.73
CA ILE A 441 -10.63 -12.35 -10.78
C ILE A 441 -9.39 -12.29 -11.67
N PHE A 442 -9.49 -11.73 -12.88
CA PHE A 442 -8.35 -11.65 -13.79
C PHE A 442 -7.30 -10.67 -13.28
N LYS A 443 -7.69 -9.60 -12.56
CA LYS A 443 -6.74 -8.74 -11.83
C LYS A 443 -5.96 -9.56 -10.81
N PHE A 444 -6.68 -10.33 -9.99
CA PHE A 444 -6.09 -11.19 -8.98
C PHE A 444 -5.12 -12.22 -9.58
N ILE A 445 -5.50 -12.87 -10.69
CA ILE A 445 -4.64 -13.81 -11.42
C ILE A 445 -3.36 -13.11 -11.94
N ALA A 446 -3.48 -11.90 -12.49
CA ALA A 446 -2.33 -11.14 -12.97
C ALA A 446 -1.34 -10.82 -11.84
N ILE A 447 -1.84 -10.47 -10.65
CA ILE A 447 -1.01 -10.24 -9.45
C ILE A 447 -0.29 -11.53 -9.05
N VAL A 448 -1.04 -12.63 -8.94
CA VAL A 448 -0.49 -13.96 -8.59
C VAL A 448 0.62 -14.38 -9.56
N LEU A 449 0.41 -14.21 -10.87
CA LEU A 449 1.40 -14.51 -11.90
C LEU A 449 2.67 -13.66 -11.73
N ALA A 450 2.53 -12.35 -11.52
CA ALA A 450 3.68 -11.46 -11.30
C ALA A 450 4.45 -11.83 -10.02
N CYS A 451 3.75 -12.11 -8.93
CA CYS A 451 4.34 -12.57 -7.66
C CYS A 451 5.03 -13.94 -7.80
N ALA A 452 4.41 -14.88 -8.50
CA ALA A 452 5.00 -16.20 -8.76
C ALA A 452 6.23 -16.11 -9.67
N GLY A 453 6.23 -15.19 -10.64
CA GLY A 453 7.38 -14.87 -11.50
C GLY A 453 8.49 -14.07 -10.81
N LYS A 454 8.34 -13.76 -9.51
CA LYS A 454 9.27 -12.94 -8.72
C LYS A 454 9.58 -11.60 -9.40
N PHE A 455 8.57 -10.95 -9.97
CA PHE A 455 8.70 -9.59 -10.47
C PHE A 455 8.83 -8.62 -9.28
N PRO A 456 9.84 -7.74 -9.27
CA PRO A 456 9.99 -6.78 -8.18
C PRO A 456 8.85 -5.76 -8.19
N GLY A 457 8.01 -5.82 -7.16
CA GLY A 457 6.89 -4.93 -6.95
C GLY A 457 6.02 -5.32 -5.75
N GLY A 458 5.14 -4.41 -5.35
CA GLY A 458 4.19 -4.52 -4.26
C GLY A 458 2.81 -4.92 -4.75
N VAL A 459 1.95 -5.37 -3.84
CA VAL A 459 0.62 -5.89 -4.16
C VAL A 459 -0.51 -5.04 -3.60
N ILE A 460 -0.20 -3.91 -2.95
CA ILE A 460 -1.17 -3.11 -2.17
C ILE A 460 -2.31 -2.59 -3.06
N TYR A 461 -2.00 -1.67 -3.97
CA TYR A 461 -3.01 -1.09 -4.87
C TYR A 461 -3.58 -2.09 -5.88
N PRO A 462 -2.81 -3.05 -6.43
CA PRO A 462 -3.39 -4.11 -7.24
C PRO A 462 -4.46 -4.92 -6.50
N LEU A 463 -4.24 -5.26 -5.22
CA LEU A 463 -5.23 -5.96 -4.41
C LEU A 463 -6.43 -5.07 -4.05
N PHE A 464 -6.22 -3.78 -3.79
CA PHE A 464 -7.33 -2.83 -3.65
C PHE A 464 -8.19 -2.80 -4.91
N PHE A 465 -7.59 -2.74 -6.10
CA PHE A 465 -8.32 -2.77 -7.35
C PHE A 465 -9.14 -4.06 -7.48
N ALA A 466 -8.50 -5.23 -7.26
CA ALA A 466 -9.19 -6.51 -7.33
C ALA A 466 -10.34 -6.61 -6.32
N GLY A 467 -10.11 -6.18 -5.08
CA GLY A 467 -11.10 -6.16 -4.01
C GLY A 467 -12.29 -5.24 -4.33
N ALA A 468 -12.04 -4.07 -4.90
CA ALA A 468 -13.10 -3.14 -5.32
C ALA A 468 -13.96 -3.73 -6.45
N SER A 469 -13.35 -4.29 -7.49
CA SER A 469 -14.11 -4.94 -8.58
C SER A 469 -14.92 -6.15 -8.08
N LEU A 470 -14.35 -6.98 -7.20
CA LEU A 470 -15.08 -8.10 -6.60
C LEU A 470 -16.22 -7.62 -5.70
N ALA A 471 -16.07 -6.48 -5.01
CA ALA A 471 -17.14 -5.92 -4.19
C ALA A 471 -18.36 -5.56 -5.04
N HIS A 472 -18.15 -4.93 -6.20
CA HIS A 472 -19.23 -4.65 -7.16
C HIS A 472 -19.94 -5.93 -7.62
N ALA A 473 -19.20 -7.03 -7.83
CA ALA A 473 -19.82 -8.32 -8.12
C ALA A 473 -20.69 -8.81 -6.95
N PHE A 474 -20.20 -8.74 -5.71
CA PHE A 474 -20.95 -9.15 -4.53
C PHE A 474 -22.20 -8.29 -4.30
N VAL A 475 -22.09 -6.98 -4.42
CA VAL A 475 -23.20 -6.03 -4.26
C VAL A 475 -24.28 -6.32 -5.30
N LYS A 476 -23.92 -6.56 -6.56
CA LYS A 476 -24.89 -6.90 -7.63
C LYS A 476 -25.52 -8.29 -7.46
N LEU A 477 -24.82 -9.26 -6.87
CA LEU A 477 -25.36 -10.61 -6.60
C LEU A 477 -26.29 -10.66 -5.38
N LEU A 478 -26.19 -9.69 -4.48
CA LEU A 478 -26.95 -9.66 -3.22
C LEU A 478 -27.80 -8.38 -3.17
N PRO A 479 -29.01 -8.38 -3.76
CA PRO A 479 -29.87 -7.19 -3.82
C PRO A 479 -30.20 -6.59 -2.45
N SER A 480 -30.18 -7.39 -1.38
CA SER A 480 -30.36 -6.92 -0.01
C SER A 480 -29.23 -6.01 0.49
N ILE A 481 -28.08 -6.03 -0.16
CA ILE A 481 -26.87 -5.24 0.14
C ILE A 481 -26.67 -4.14 -0.93
N SER A 482 -27.47 -4.15 -2.01
CA SER A 482 -27.32 -3.25 -3.15
C SER A 482 -27.98 -1.88 -2.97
N SER A 483 -28.24 -1.45 -1.73
CA SER A 483 -28.65 -0.06 -1.52
C SER A 483 -27.47 0.86 -1.85
N GLU A 484 -27.77 2.02 -2.45
CA GLU A 484 -26.76 3.02 -2.80
C GLU A 484 -25.90 3.40 -1.60
N SER A 485 -26.49 3.39 -0.41
CA SER A 485 -25.84 3.61 0.89
C SER A 485 -24.77 2.57 1.25
N VAL A 486 -25.03 1.29 1.01
CA VAL A 486 -24.19 0.19 1.52
C VAL A 486 -23.03 -0.13 0.58
N SER A 487 -23.21 0.13 -0.72
CA SER A 487 -22.23 -0.20 -1.75
C SER A 487 -20.82 0.36 -1.47
N PRO A 488 -20.62 1.66 -1.16
CA PRO A 488 -19.28 2.19 -0.90
C PRO A 488 -18.62 1.55 0.32
N VAL A 489 -19.39 1.22 1.36
CA VAL A 489 -18.89 0.57 2.58
C VAL A 489 -18.37 -0.82 2.27
N VAL A 490 -19.11 -1.60 1.46
CA VAL A 490 -18.71 -2.94 1.02
C VAL A 490 -17.45 -2.88 0.14
N VAL A 491 -17.39 -1.91 -0.77
CA VAL A 491 -16.19 -1.67 -1.61
C VAL A 491 -14.97 -1.42 -0.75
N MET A 492 -14.99 -0.42 0.14
CA MET A 492 -13.84 -0.10 0.99
C MET A 492 -13.50 -1.26 1.96
N ALA A 493 -14.51 -1.94 2.51
CA ALA A 493 -14.30 -3.04 3.44
C ALA A 493 -13.66 -4.25 2.78
N LEU A 494 -14.03 -4.57 1.52
CA LEU A 494 -13.44 -5.69 0.79
C LEU A 494 -12.08 -5.34 0.19
N MET A 495 -11.85 -4.10 -0.22
CA MET A 495 -10.49 -3.59 -0.51
C MET A 495 -9.59 -3.80 0.71
N ALA A 496 -10.06 -3.42 1.90
CA ALA A 496 -9.29 -3.55 3.13
C ALA A 496 -9.01 -5.00 3.52
N SER A 497 -10.02 -5.86 3.57
CA SER A 497 -9.83 -7.25 4.00
C SER A 497 -9.02 -8.07 3.01
N SER A 498 -9.22 -7.90 1.71
CA SER A 498 -8.46 -8.63 0.68
C SER A 498 -6.97 -8.33 0.76
N GLN A 499 -6.61 -7.05 0.89
CA GLN A 499 -5.21 -6.64 0.96
C GLN A 499 -4.58 -7.00 2.31
N SER A 500 -5.24 -6.72 3.43
CA SER A 500 -4.71 -7.06 4.77
C SER A 500 -4.59 -8.57 4.99
N SER A 501 -5.49 -9.39 4.44
CA SER A 501 -5.40 -10.86 4.51
C SER A 501 -4.18 -11.44 3.78
N VAL A 502 -3.63 -10.70 2.80
CA VAL A 502 -2.42 -11.07 2.07
C VAL A 502 -1.17 -10.52 2.76
N THR A 503 -1.16 -9.23 3.13
CA THR A 503 0.05 -8.56 3.63
C THR A 503 0.21 -8.58 5.14
N ARG A 504 -0.83 -8.95 5.89
CA ARG A 504 -0.89 -8.91 7.36
C ARG A 504 -0.76 -7.51 7.97
N THR A 505 -1.23 -6.47 7.27
CA THR A 505 -1.11 -5.06 7.69
C THR A 505 -2.44 -4.33 7.93
N PRO A 506 -3.36 -4.86 8.76
CA PRO A 506 -4.74 -4.39 8.81
C PRO A 506 -4.91 -2.92 9.21
N LEU A 507 -4.09 -2.38 10.11
CA LEU A 507 -4.17 -0.98 10.53
C LEU A 507 -3.67 -0.05 9.43
N ALA A 508 -2.51 -0.35 8.84
CA ALA A 508 -1.93 0.42 7.77
C ALA A 508 -2.82 0.44 6.54
N THR A 509 -3.50 -0.68 6.25
CA THR A 509 -4.51 -0.78 5.19
C THR A 509 -5.63 0.22 5.38
N VAL A 510 -6.22 0.24 6.58
CA VAL A 510 -7.33 1.14 6.91
C VAL A 510 -6.88 2.59 6.78
N VAL A 511 -5.72 2.93 7.38
CA VAL A 511 -5.17 4.28 7.31
C VAL A 511 -4.91 4.68 5.86
N LEU A 512 -4.29 3.81 5.05
CA LEU A 512 -3.97 4.09 3.66
C LEU A 512 -5.24 4.36 2.84
N LEU A 513 -6.29 3.56 2.99
CA LEU A 513 -7.56 3.77 2.28
C LEU A 513 -8.24 5.08 2.71
N THR A 514 -8.20 5.40 4.01
CA THR A 514 -8.75 6.63 4.56
C THR A 514 -8.04 7.88 4.06
N VAL A 515 -6.70 7.92 4.09
CA VAL A 515 -5.94 9.12 3.68
C VAL A 515 -5.81 9.25 2.16
N SER A 516 -6.06 8.17 1.41
CA SER A 516 -6.08 8.19 -0.05
C SER A 516 -7.39 8.67 -0.65
N ALA A 517 -8.49 8.54 0.10
CA ALA A 517 -9.80 9.04 -0.31
C ALA A 517 -9.91 10.57 -0.17
N THR A 518 -10.74 11.19 -0.99
CA THR A 518 -11.14 12.60 -0.77
C THR A 518 -12.02 12.72 0.47
N SER A 519 -12.00 13.88 1.13
CA SER A 519 -12.95 14.19 2.20
C SER A 519 -14.27 14.77 1.68
N LEU A 520 -14.30 15.29 0.44
CA LEU A 520 -15.49 15.92 -0.13
C LEU A 520 -16.45 14.85 -0.66
N GLY A 521 -17.63 14.74 -0.05
CA GLY A 521 -18.67 13.77 -0.43
C GLY A 521 -18.48 12.35 0.10
N THR A 522 -17.28 12.00 0.59
CA THR A 522 -17.02 10.71 1.21
C THR A 522 -17.23 10.75 2.72
N GLN A 523 -18.12 9.90 3.24
CA GLN A 523 -18.44 9.80 4.66
C GLN A 523 -17.53 8.78 5.39
N ILE A 524 -16.21 9.04 5.39
CA ILE A 524 -15.19 8.11 5.93
C ILE A 524 -15.53 7.68 7.36
N SER A 525 -15.96 8.61 8.21
CA SER A 525 -16.29 8.33 9.62
C SER A 525 -17.40 7.29 9.79
N ILE A 526 -18.35 7.21 8.86
CA ILE A 526 -19.44 6.23 8.86
C ILE A 526 -18.94 4.85 8.41
N MET A 527 -18.06 4.83 7.40
CA MET A 527 -17.52 3.59 6.82
C MET A 527 -16.48 2.92 7.73
N LEU A 528 -15.70 3.73 8.47
CA LEU A 528 -14.49 3.31 9.16
C LEU A 528 -14.67 2.12 10.13
N PRO A 529 -15.73 2.06 10.97
CA PRO A 529 -15.93 0.92 11.87
C PRO A 529 -16.01 -0.42 11.12
N SER A 530 -16.79 -0.49 10.04
CA SER A 530 -16.95 -1.70 9.21
C SER A 530 -15.63 -2.09 8.55
N VAL A 531 -14.87 -1.10 8.06
CA VAL A 531 -13.59 -1.31 7.37
C VAL A 531 -12.52 -1.83 8.34
N ILE A 532 -12.45 -1.29 9.55
CA ILE A 532 -11.55 -1.78 10.61
C ILE A 532 -11.88 -3.24 10.94
N VAL A 533 -13.15 -3.54 11.23
CA VAL A 533 -13.59 -4.91 11.55
C VAL A 533 -13.24 -5.86 10.40
N SER A 534 -13.56 -5.48 9.16
CA SER A 534 -13.26 -6.27 7.96
C SER A 534 -11.77 -6.57 7.81
N SER A 535 -10.92 -5.56 7.99
CA SER A 535 -9.46 -5.68 7.89
C SER A 535 -8.90 -6.69 8.91
N TYR A 536 -9.24 -6.53 10.19
CA TYR A 536 -8.74 -7.41 11.26
C TYR A 536 -9.31 -8.83 11.19
N VAL A 537 -10.61 -8.98 10.91
CA VAL A 537 -11.26 -10.29 10.72
C VAL A 537 -10.61 -11.01 9.55
N GLY A 538 -10.34 -10.31 8.44
CA GLY A 538 -9.65 -10.86 7.27
C GLY A 538 -8.30 -11.49 7.63
N VAL A 539 -7.45 -10.74 8.33
CA VAL A 539 -6.16 -11.25 8.80
C VAL A 539 -6.34 -12.47 9.70
N TRP A 540 -7.17 -12.36 10.73
CA TRP A 540 -7.30 -13.41 11.75
C TRP A 540 -7.78 -14.73 11.14
N PHE A 541 -8.84 -14.69 10.33
CA PHE A 541 -9.37 -15.88 9.67
C PHE A 541 -8.43 -16.41 8.58
N SER A 542 -7.74 -15.54 7.83
CA SER A 542 -6.75 -16.00 6.85
C SER A 542 -5.60 -16.76 7.50
N ARG A 543 -5.18 -16.40 8.72
CA ARG A 543 -4.17 -17.18 9.48
C ARG A 543 -4.71 -18.52 9.95
N PHE A 544 -5.99 -18.59 10.26
CA PHE A 544 -6.64 -19.84 10.64
C PHE A 544 -6.77 -20.80 9.43
N LEU A 545 -7.09 -20.26 8.25
CA LEU A 545 -7.30 -21.05 7.03
C LEU A 545 -5.99 -21.47 6.32
N ALA A 546 -4.92 -20.69 6.43
CA ALA A 546 -3.62 -20.98 5.83
C ALA A 546 -2.51 -21.02 6.88
N THR A 547 -1.77 -22.13 6.92
CA THR A 547 -0.54 -22.25 7.71
C THR A 547 0.64 -21.51 7.10
N GLY A 548 0.54 -21.11 5.83
CA GLY A 548 1.57 -20.38 5.09
C GLY A 548 1.19 -18.93 4.84
N SER A 549 2.19 -18.07 4.90
CA SER A 549 2.13 -16.63 4.64
C SER A 549 2.85 -16.31 3.32
N TYR A 550 2.39 -15.28 2.59
CA TYR A 550 3.08 -14.80 1.38
C TYR A 550 4.49 -14.31 1.69
N PHE A 551 4.63 -13.61 2.83
CA PHE A 551 5.90 -13.19 3.39
C PHE A 551 6.34 -14.17 4.46
N ARG A 552 7.56 -14.70 4.39
CA ARG A 552 8.12 -15.51 5.46
C ARG A 552 8.57 -14.59 6.59
N TYR A 553 8.22 -14.94 7.82
CA TYR A 553 8.67 -14.26 9.03
C TYR A 553 9.67 -15.15 9.76
N SER A 554 10.67 -14.55 10.41
CA SER A 554 11.81 -15.30 11.01
C SER A 554 11.45 -16.29 12.13
N TYR A 555 10.22 -16.25 12.65
CA TYR A 555 9.72 -17.11 13.72
C TYR A 555 8.76 -18.22 13.24
N GLU A 556 8.46 -18.26 11.94
CA GLU A 556 7.72 -19.35 11.26
C GLU A 556 8.70 -20.31 10.59
#